data_AF-A0A382BX34-F1
#
_entry.id   AF-A0A382BX34-F1
#
_cell.length_a   1.000
_cell.length_b   1.000
_cell.length_c   1.000
_cell.angle_alpha   90.00
_cell.angle_beta   90.00
_cell.angle_gamma   90.00
#
_symmetry.space_group_name_H-M   'P 1'
#
loop_
_entity.id
_entity.type
_entity.pdbx_description
1 polymer ?
#
loop_
_entity_poly.entity_id
_entity_poly.type
_entity_poly.pdbx_seq_one_letter_code
_entity_poly.pdbx_strand_id
1 'polypeptide(L)'
;VESALGMVQRLKELNDELESEGLMPIRIGIGINTGEVVVGNMGSNNRFDYSILGDAANLASRLEGQSKGYGVTIILGEETATAVENDLFNIELDSIAVKGKKESVRIFTVLGNNEWVFKNTNWYMYQQQHEKFLVLYRQQKWIVAERFATDLRDGWPEMAEYYNIMLQRIGDYKDNPPGEDWDGVYRATTK
;
A
#
# COMPACT_ATOMS: atom_id res chain seq x y z
N VAL A 1 -12.18 4.92 4.44
CA VAL A 1 -11.24 3.80 4.71
C VAL A 1 -11.97 2.61 5.31
N GLU A 2 -12.83 2.79 6.32
CA GLU A 2 -13.63 1.70 6.90
C GLU A 2 -14.41 0.86 5.88
N SER A 3 -15.02 1.49 4.87
CA SER A 3 -15.71 0.75 3.80
C SER A 3 -14.76 -0.20 3.05
N ALA A 4 -13.50 0.19 2.84
CA ALA A 4 -12.51 -0.68 2.21
C ALA A 4 -12.14 -1.87 3.12
N LEU A 5 -11.99 -1.64 4.43
CA LEU A 5 -11.81 -2.74 5.39
C LEU A 5 -13.01 -3.71 5.38
N GLY A 6 -14.23 -3.17 5.31
CA GLY A 6 -15.45 -3.99 5.17
C GLY A 6 -15.50 -4.78 3.87
N MET A 7 -15.05 -4.19 2.74
CA MET A 7 -14.94 -4.89 1.46
C MET A 7 -13.93 -6.04 1.54
N VAL A 8 -12.78 -5.84 2.20
CA VAL A 8 -11.76 -6.90 2.39
C VAL A 8 -12.31 -8.04 3.25
N GLN A 9 -13.02 -7.72 4.33
CA GLN A 9 -13.64 -8.72 5.19
C GLN A 9 -14.69 -9.54 4.44
N ARG A 10 -15.60 -8.88 3.69
CA ARG A 10 -16.61 -9.60 2.90
C ARG A 10 -15.98 -10.40 1.76
N LEU A 11 -14.91 -9.91 1.14
CA LEU A 11 -14.18 -10.66 0.11
C LEU A 11 -13.59 -11.96 0.66
N LYS A 12 -13.09 -11.95 1.89
CA LYS A 12 -12.60 -13.17 2.55
C LYS A 12 -13.70 -14.21 2.65
N GLU A 13 -14.86 -13.83 3.20
CA GLU A 13 -16.02 -14.71 3.32
C GLU A 13 -16.49 -15.23 1.96
N LEU A 14 -16.51 -14.37 0.94
CA LEU A 14 -16.86 -14.76 -0.43
C LEU A 14 -15.86 -15.76 -1.02
N ASN A 15 -14.56 -15.58 -0.75
CA ASN A 15 -13.54 -16.51 -1.23
C ASN A 15 -13.63 -17.87 -0.52
N ASP A 16 -13.97 -17.90 0.77
CA ASP A 16 -14.23 -19.15 1.49
C ASP A 16 -15.42 -19.90 0.87
N GLU A 17 -16.50 -19.19 0.50
CA GLU A 17 -17.65 -19.74 -0.23
C GLU A 17 -17.22 -20.30 -1.61
N LEU A 18 -16.51 -19.50 -2.41
CA LEU A 18 -16.04 -19.90 -3.75
C LEU A 18 -15.13 -21.13 -3.72
N GLU A 19 -14.19 -21.19 -2.78
CA GLU A 19 -13.29 -22.34 -2.62
C GLU A 19 -14.06 -23.61 -2.24
N SER A 20 -15.11 -23.49 -1.41
CA SER A 20 -15.98 -24.62 -1.07
C SER A 20 -16.76 -25.18 -2.28
N GLU A 21 -16.99 -24.35 -3.30
CA GLU A 21 -17.61 -24.71 -4.57
C GLU A 21 -16.58 -25.16 -5.64
N GLY A 22 -15.29 -25.18 -5.30
CA GLY A 22 -14.20 -25.52 -6.23
C GLY A 22 -13.88 -24.42 -7.25
N LEU A 23 -14.29 -23.18 -6.96
CA LEU A 23 -14.03 -22.00 -7.79
C LEU A 23 -12.75 -21.27 -7.33
N MET A 24 -12.17 -20.48 -8.23
CA MET A 24 -10.98 -19.70 -7.92
C MET A 24 -11.32 -18.46 -7.08
N PRO A 25 -10.49 -18.10 -6.08
CA PRO A 25 -10.71 -16.92 -5.28
C PRO A 25 -10.52 -15.63 -6.08
N ILE A 26 -11.29 -14.60 -5.72
CA ILE A 26 -11.23 -13.26 -6.29
C ILE A 26 -10.20 -12.43 -5.52
N ARG A 27 -9.43 -11.62 -6.26
CA ARG A 27 -8.52 -10.62 -5.71
C ARG A 27 -8.92 -9.23 -6.18
N ILE A 28 -8.80 -8.24 -5.29
CA ILE A 28 -9.04 -6.83 -5.57
C ILE A 28 -7.85 -5.99 -5.12
N GLY A 29 -7.69 -4.82 -5.71
CA GLY A 29 -6.85 -3.74 -5.19
C GLY A 29 -7.74 -2.55 -4.83
N ILE A 30 -7.36 -1.79 -3.80
CA ILE A 30 -8.08 -0.59 -3.38
C ILE A 30 -7.07 0.53 -3.17
N GLY A 31 -7.21 1.62 -3.93
CA GLY A 31 -6.44 2.85 -3.75
C GLY A 31 -7.33 3.96 -3.20
N ILE A 32 -6.91 4.61 -2.12
CA ILE A 32 -7.67 5.68 -1.46
C ILE A 32 -6.80 6.91 -1.32
N ASN A 33 -7.24 8.03 -1.87
CA ASN A 33 -6.52 9.29 -1.79
C ASN A 33 -7.43 10.44 -1.35
N THR A 34 -6.86 11.39 -0.63
CA THR A 34 -7.51 12.62 -0.20
C THR A 34 -6.84 13.79 -0.91
N GLY A 35 -7.61 14.72 -1.44
CA GLY A 35 -7.08 15.91 -2.10
C GLY A 35 -8.16 16.67 -2.88
N GLU A 36 -7.81 17.84 -3.35
CA GLU A 36 -8.74 18.69 -4.09
C GLU A 36 -9.09 18.10 -5.46
N VAL A 37 -10.38 18.17 -5.79
CA VAL A 37 -10.93 17.75 -7.08
C VAL A 37 -12.02 18.72 -7.51
N VAL A 38 -12.23 18.81 -8.82
CA VAL A 38 -13.38 19.48 -9.41
C VAL A 38 -14.50 18.47 -9.59
N VAL A 39 -15.70 18.81 -9.12
CA VAL A 39 -16.89 17.95 -9.24
C VAL A 39 -17.91 18.64 -10.15
N GLY A 40 -18.53 17.88 -11.05
CA GLY A 40 -19.58 18.43 -11.90
C GLY A 40 -20.14 17.45 -12.93
N ASN A 41 -21.09 17.94 -13.72
CA ASN A 41 -21.63 17.21 -14.86
C ASN A 41 -20.62 17.22 -16.02
N MET A 42 -20.11 16.05 -16.37
CA MET A 42 -19.16 15.85 -17.45
C MET A 42 -19.85 15.15 -18.62
N GLY A 43 -19.72 15.65 -19.84
CA GLY A 43 -20.24 15.01 -21.05
C GLY A 43 -20.91 15.97 -22.03
N SER A 44 -21.68 15.40 -22.95
CA SER A 44 -22.43 16.16 -23.96
C SER A 44 -23.88 16.40 -23.49
N ASN A 45 -24.60 17.31 -24.17
CA ASN A 45 -26.00 17.61 -23.85
C ASN A 45 -26.93 16.37 -23.83
N ASN A 46 -26.57 15.28 -24.52
CA ASN A 46 -27.38 14.05 -24.58
C ASN A 46 -26.89 12.92 -23.67
N ARG A 47 -25.69 13.04 -23.08
CA ARG A 47 -25.12 12.09 -22.11
C ARG A 47 -24.16 12.84 -21.19
N PHE A 48 -24.55 13.00 -19.94
CA PHE A 48 -23.75 13.59 -18.88
C PHE A 48 -23.70 12.66 -17.67
N ASP A 49 -22.49 12.47 -17.14
CA ASP A 49 -22.24 11.76 -15.89
C ASP A 49 -21.82 12.77 -14.82
N TYR A 50 -22.37 12.63 -13.62
CA TYR A 50 -21.87 13.39 -12.47
C TYR A 50 -20.56 12.75 -12.01
N SER A 51 -19.45 13.47 -12.19
CA SER A 51 -18.11 12.91 -12.05
C SER A 51 -17.14 13.89 -11.39
N ILE A 52 -15.93 13.39 -11.09
CA ILE A 52 -14.84 14.13 -10.48
C ILE A 52 -13.64 14.17 -11.42
N LEU A 53 -12.92 15.27 -11.46
CA LEU A 53 -11.66 15.44 -12.18
C LEU A 53 -10.62 16.08 -11.27
N GLY A 54 -9.39 15.57 -11.32
CA GLY A 54 -8.27 16.15 -10.61
C GLY A 54 -7.13 15.16 -10.39
N ASP A 55 -5.96 15.70 -10.09
CA ASP A 55 -4.78 14.90 -9.79
C ASP A 55 -5.00 13.96 -8.60
N ALA A 56 -5.78 14.38 -7.60
CA ALA A 56 -6.09 13.54 -6.44
C ALA A 56 -6.91 12.29 -6.81
N ALA A 57 -7.86 12.41 -7.75
CA ALA A 57 -8.63 11.27 -8.27
C ALA A 57 -7.74 10.33 -9.11
N ASN A 58 -6.87 10.91 -9.95
CA ASN A 58 -5.89 10.13 -10.72
C ASN A 58 -4.89 9.39 -9.81
N LEU A 59 -4.47 10.01 -8.71
CA LEU A 59 -3.58 9.38 -7.73
C LEU A 59 -4.26 8.18 -7.08
N ALA A 60 -5.53 8.28 -6.65
CA ALA A 60 -6.26 7.14 -6.09
C ALA A 60 -6.26 5.91 -7.02
N SER A 61 -6.53 6.10 -8.32
CA SER A 61 -6.48 5.02 -9.31
C SER A 61 -5.06 4.45 -9.49
N ARG A 62 -4.02 5.28 -9.38
CA ARG A 62 -2.63 4.78 -9.44
C ARG A 62 -2.28 3.96 -8.20
N LEU A 63 -2.68 4.41 -7.02
CA LEU A 63 -2.48 3.67 -5.76
C LEU A 63 -3.13 2.30 -5.82
N GLU A 64 -4.33 2.20 -6.38
CA GLU A 64 -5.02 0.92 -6.61
C GLU A 64 -4.15 -0.02 -7.46
N GLY A 65 -3.63 0.46 -8.58
CA GLY A 65 -2.73 -0.31 -9.45
C GLY A 65 -1.39 -0.71 -8.79
N GLN A 66 -0.98 -0.05 -7.70
CA GLN A 66 0.23 -0.42 -6.95
C GLN A 66 -0.01 -1.51 -5.90
N SER A 67 -1.26 -1.82 -5.55
CA SER A 67 -1.62 -2.83 -4.53
C SER A 67 -0.85 -4.14 -4.69
N LYS A 68 -0.93 -4.74 -5.88
CA LYS A 68 -0.21 -5.97 -6.26
C LYS A 68 1.31 -5.82 -6.14
N GLY A 69 1.84 -4.67 -6.55
CA GLY A 69 3.28 -4.38 -6.51
C GLY A 69 3.84 -4.23 -5.10
N TYR A 70 2.98 -4.11 -4.08
CA TYR A 70 3.34 -4.05 -2.66
C TYR A 70 2.74 -5.18 -1.84
N GLY A 71 2.01 -6.13 -2.45
CA GLY A 71 1.51 -7.29 -1.73
C GLY A 71 0.44 -6.97 -0.70
N VAL A 72 -0.23 -5.82 -0.83
CA VAL A 72 -1.29 -5.36 0.08
C VAL A 72 -2.56 -5.07 -0.71
N THR A 73 -3.71 -5.29 -0.08
CA THR A 73 -5.01 -5.05 -0.73
C THR A 73 -5.39 -3.57 -0.77
N ILE A 74 -5.00 -2.79 0.24
CA ILE A 74 -5.36 -1.38 0.38
C ILE A 74 -4.09 -0.53 0.37
N ILE A 75 -4.06 0.50 -0.46
CA ILE A 75 -3.04 1.55 -0.44
C ILE A 75 -3.70 2.90 -0.22
N LEU A 76 -3.19 3.64 0.76
CA LEU A 76 -3.59 4.99 1.11
C LEU A 76 -2.53 5.99 0.65
N GLY A 77 -2.97 7.14 0.15
CA GLY A 77 -2.14 8.33 0.06
C GLY A 77 -1.87 8.92 1.45
N GLU A 78 -0.80 9.70 1.57
CA GLU A 78 -0.34 10.30 2.82
C GLU A 78 -1.43 11.08 3.54
N GLU A 79 -2.15 11.97 2.85
CA GLU A 79 -3.20 12.78 3.46
C GLU A 79 -4.35 11.92 4.01
N THR A 80 -4.69 10.83 3.32
CA THR A 80 -5.68 9.87 3.82
C THR A 80 -5.19 9.14 5.06
N ALA A 81 -3.92 8.73 5.07
CA ALA A 81 -3.30 8.02 6.19
C ALA A 81 -3.28 8.88 7.46
N THR A 82 -2.87 10.15 7.33
CA THR A 82 -2.91 11.13 8.42
C THR A 82 -4.35 11.38 8.90
N ALA A 83 -5.32 11.50 7.98
CA ALA A 83 -6.70 11.74 8.35
C ALA A 83 -7.33 10.62 9.20
N VAL A 84 -6.79 9.40 9.16
CA VAL A 84 -7.34 8.24 9.87
C VAL A 84 -6.43 7.68 10.96
N GLU A 85 -5.27 8.30 11.23
CA GLU A 85 -4.25 7.75 12.14
C GLU A 85 -4.70 7.57 13.59
N ASN A 86 -5.70 8.34 14.02
CA ASN A 86 -6.24 8.26 15.39
C ASN A 86 -7.28 7.14 15.56
N ASP A 87 -7.88 6.67 14.47
CA ASP A 87 -8.98 5.70 14.49
C ASP A 87 -8.58 4.33 13.92
N LEU A 88 -7.61 4.34 13.01
CA LEU A 88 -7.17 3.17 12.25
C LEU A 88 -5.66 3.02 12.34
N PHE A 89 -5.23 1.79 12.57
CA PHE A 89 -3.83 1.41 12.52
C PHE A 89 -3.39 1.29 11.06
N ASN A 90 -2.58 2.25 10.63
CA ASN A 90 -1.97 2.30 9.30
C ASN A 90 -0.45 2.42 9.42
N ILE A 91 0.25 1.98 8.37
CA ILE A 91 1.71 1.95 8.33
C ILE A 91 2.22 2.35 6.94
N GLU A 92 3.34 3.07 6.91
CA GLU A 92 4.03 3.45 5.67
C GLU A 92 4.46 2.19 4.91
N LEU A 93 4.38 2.20 3.59
CA LEU A 93 4.90 1.13 2.73
C LEU A 93 6.18 1.60 2.04
N ASP A 94 6.12 2.77 1.42
CA ASP A 94 7.20 3.27 0.57
C ASP A 94 6.95 4.72 0.16
N SER A 95 7.89 5.28 -0.61
CA SER A 95 7.68 6.48 -1.42
C SER A 95 7.68 6.10 -2.90
N ILE A 96 6.64 6.53 -3.63
CA ILE A 96 6.52 6.26 -5.08
C ILE A 96 6.61 7.55 -5.89
N ALA A 97 7.22 7.47 -7.07
CA ALA A 97 7.26 8.59 -8.01
C ALA A 97 5.90 8.77 -8.69
N VAL A 98 5.36 9.99 -8.65
CA VAL A 98 4.17 10.31 -9.44
C VAL A 98 4.61 10.74 -10.84
N LYS A 99 4.22 9.97 -11.85
CA LYS A 99 4.54 10.27 -13.25
C LYS A 99 4.10 11.69 -13.61
N GLY A 100 5.06 12.54 -13.98
CA GLY A 100 4.82 13.95 -14.35
C GLY A 100 5.00 14.95 -13.21
N LYS A 101 5.31 14.51 -11.99
CA LYS A 101 5.70 15.38 -10.86
C LYS A 101 7.13 15.04 -10.40
N LYS A 102 7.85 16.05 -9.89
CA LYS A 102 9.19 15.86 -9.30
C LYS A 102 9.13 15.27 -7.89
N GLU A 103 8.03 15.46 -7.19
CA GLU A 103 7.86 15.03 -5.81
C GLU A 103 7.35 13.59 -5.74
N SER A 104 7.99 12.78 -4.90
CA SER A 104 7.51 11.46 -4.52
C SER A 104 6.38 11.59 -3.51
N VAL A 105 5.45 10.64 -3.54
CA VAL A 105 4.36 10.55 -2.57
C VAL A 105 4.58 9.35 -1.68
N ARG A 106 4.47 9.54 -0.37
CA ARG A 106 4.47 8.43 0.59
C ARG A 106 3.15 7.68 0.50
N ILE A 107 3.24 6.38 0.56
CA ILE A 107 2.08 5.50 0.50
C ILE A 107 2.04 4.62 1.74
N PHE A 108 0.83 4.28 2.16
CA PHE A 108 0.56 3.58 3.41
C PHE A 108 -0.41 2.43 3.15
N THR A 109 -0.43 1.44 4.02
CA THR A 109 -1.53 0.45 4.11
C THR A 109 -2.24 0.62 5.44
N VAL A 110 -3.47 0.12 5.52
CA VAL A 110 -4.26 0.04 6.75
C VAL A 110 -4.48 -1.43 7.12
N LEU A 111 -4.24 -1.77 8.37
CA LEU A 111 -4.35 -3.15 8.85
C LEU A 111 -5.59 -3.39 9.69
N GLY A 112 -6.12 -2.35 10.35
CA GLY A 112 -7.37 -2.47 11.06
C GLY A 112 -7.71 -1.25 11.91
N ASN A 113 -8.78 -1.38 12.69
CA ASN A 113 -9.25 -0.39 13.65
C ASN A 113 -8.75 -0.71 15.07
N ASN A 114 -9.27 0.01 16.07
CA ASN A 114 -8.97 -0.24 17.48
C ASN A 114 -9.21 -1.69 17.93
N GLU A 115 -10.23 -2.37 17.41
CA GLU A 115 -10.48 -3.79 17.75
C GLU A 115 -9.35 -4.69 17.26
N TRP A 116 -8.85 -4.46 16.04
CA TRP A 116 -7.69 -5.16 15.50
C TRP A 116 -6.45 -4.94 16.38
N VAL A 117 -6.23 -3.69 16.81
CA VAL A 117 -5.10 -3.32 17.70
C VAL A 117 -5.16 -4.08 19.03
N PHE A 118 -6.34 -4.19 19.64
CA PHE A 118 -6.51 -4.95 20.88
C PHE A 118 -6.27 -6.45 20.72
N LYS A 119 -6.55 -7.01 19.54
CA LYS A 119 -6.30 -8.43 19.22
C LYS A 119 -4.85 -8.72 18.85
N ASN A 120 -4.09 -7.70 18.45
CA ASN A 120 -2.73 -7.83 17.95
C ASN A 120 -1.73 -7.07 18.82
N THR A 121 -1.61 -7.42 20.10
CA THR A 121 -0.83 -6.64 21.10
C THR A 121 0.65 -6.41 20.75
N ASN A 122 1.24 -7.21 19.86
CA ASN A 122 2.61 -7.02 19.36
C ASN A 122 2.74 -5.94 18.26
N TRP A 123 1.64 -5.33 17.81
CA TRP A 123 1.61 -4.35 16.71
C TRP A 123 2.65 -3.25 16.88
N TYR A 124 2.83 -2.74 18.09
CA TYR A 124 3.76 -1.64 18.38
C TYR A 124 5.21 -2.04 18.12
N MET A 125 5.59 -3.26 18.52
CA MET A 125 6.93 -3.79 18.26
C MET A 125 7.17 -3.98 16.76
N TYR A 126 6.18 -4.48 16.02
CA TYR A 126 6.29 -4.64 14.58
C TYR A 126 6.39 -3.31 13.85
N GLN A 127 5.61 -2.30 14.24
CA GLN A 127 5.72 -0.96 13.70
C GLN A 127 7.13 -0.39 13.89
N GLN A 128 7.69 -0.47 15.10
CA GLN A 128 9.03 0.04 15.39
C GLN A 128 10.13 -0.68 14.58
N GLN A 129 9.97 -1.98 14.34
CA GLN A 129 10.89 -2.73 13.49
C GLN A 129 10.73 -2.38 12.01
N HIS A 130 9.50 -2.17 11.56
CA HIS A 130 9.21 -1.75 10.19
C HIS A 130 9.75 -0.35 9.88
N GLU A 131 9.59 0.61 10.78
CA GLU A 131 10.17 1.96 10.64
C GLU A 131 11.70 1.89 10.49
N LYS A 132 12.36 1.06 11.31
CA LYS A 132 13.81 0.81 11.20
C LYS A 132 14.16 0.14 9.86
N PHE A 133 13.36 -0.82 9.42
CA PHE A 133 13.53 -1.47 8.12
C PHE A 133 13.52 -0.44 6.98
N LEU A 134 12.53 0.45 6.92
CA LEU A 134 12.44 1.48 5.88
C LEU A 134 13.66 2.41 5.87
N VAL A 135 14.12 2.83 7.06
CA VAL A 135 15.34 3.65 7.20
C VAL A 135 16.57 2.92 6.63
N LEU A 136 16.77 1.66 7.01
CA LEU A 136 17.90 0.85 6.56
C LEU A 136 17.84 0.54 5.06
N TYR A 137 16.63 0.28 4.54
CA TYR A 137 16.37 0.06 3.13
C TYR A 137 16.76 1.30 2.31
N ARG A 138 16.30 2.50 2.70
CA ARG A 138 16.64 3.76 2.03
C ARG A 138 18.13 4.11 2.11
N GLN A 139 18.81 3.70 3.19
CA GLN A 139 20.26 3.84 3.35
C GLN A 139 21.08 2.76 2.63
N GLN A 140 20.45 1.89 1.85
CA GLN A 140 21.08 0.79 1.11
C GLN A 140 21.86 -0.18 2.03
N LYS A 141 21.46 -0.30 3.30
CA LYS A 141 22.06 -1.24 4.26
C LYS A 141 21.46 -2.64 4.09
N TRP A 142 21.64 -3.21 2.91
CA TRP A 142 20.92 -4.40 2.43
C TRP A 142 20.96 -5.60 3.36
N ILE A 143 22.12 -5.94 3.92
CA ILE A 143 22.27 -7.10 4.82
C ILE A 143 21.39 -6.94 6.07
N VAL A 144 21.38 -5.74 6.66
CA VAL A 144 20.61 -5.48 7.88
C VAL A 144 19.12 -5.31 7.54
N ALA A 145 18.80 -4.59 6.46
CA ALA A 145 17.43 -4.43 5.98
C ALA A 145 16.77 -5.79 5.66
N GLU A 146 17.48 -6.70 4.99
CA GLU A 146 17.02 -8.05 4.69
C GLU A 146 16.73 -8.87 5.95
N ARG A 147 17.57 -8.74 6.98
CA ARG A 147 17.33 -9.41 8.27
C ARG A 147 16.03 -8.92 8.92
N PHE A 148 15.83 -7.60 9.01
CA PHE A 148 14.58 -7.04 9.53
C PHE A 148 13.38 -7.48 8.69
N ALA A 149 13.47 -7.44 7.35
CA ALA A 149 12.39 -7.88 6.47
C ALA A 149 12.06 -9.36 6.63
N THR A 150 13.07 -10.22 6.84
CA THR A 150 12.88 -11.66 7.09
C THR A 150 12.18 -11.89 8.42
N ASP A 151 12.67 -11.26 9.49
CA ASP A 151 12.07 -11.38 10.83
C ASP A 151 10.62 -10.86 10.83
N LEU A 152 10.35 -9.76 10.13
CA LEU A 152 9.01 -9.18 9.99
C LEU A 152 8.10 -10.02 9.10
N ARG A 153 8.59 -10.61 8.01
CA ARG A 153 7.82 -11.54 7.17
C ARG A 153 7.31 -12.73 7.99
N ASP A 154 8.19 -13.31 8.81
CA ASP A 154 7.89 -14.52 9.57
C ASP A 154 7.05 -14.21 10.83
N GLY A 155 7.22 -13.00 11.39
CA GLY A 155 6.53 -12.56 12.61
C GLY A 155 5.20 -11.85 12.38
N TRP A 156 4.97 -11.25 11.21
CA TRP A 156 3.82 -10.38 10.94
C TRP A 156 3.02 -10.83 9.71
N PRO A 157 2.09 -11.81 9.88
CA PRO A 157 1.38 -12.45 8.77
C PRO A 157 0.64 -11.49 7.84
N GLU A 158 0.04 -10.43 8.37
CA GLU A 158 -0.70 -9.43 7.60
C GLU A 158 0.18 -8.65 6.61
N MET A 159 1.49 -8.60 6.86
CA MET A 159 2.48 -7.92 6.03
C MET A 159 3.45 -8.88 5.34
N ALA A 160 3.26 -10.20 5.47
CA ALA A 160 4.20 -11.19 4.97
C ALA A 160 4.45 -11.05 3.45
N GLU A 161 3.39 -10.84 2.66
CA GLU A 161 3.51 -10.68 1.21
C GLU A 161 4.20 -9.38 0.81
N TYR A 162 3.96 -8.30 1.57
CA TYR A 162 4.73 -7.07 1.41
C TYR A 162 6.23 -7.32 1.60
N TYR A 163 6.62 -8.06 2.65
CA TYR A 163 8.03 -8.36 2.87
C TYR A 163 8.61 -9.35 1.85
N ASN A 164 7.83 -10.28 1.30
CA ASN A 164 8.28 -11.11 0.18
C ASN A 164 8.74 -10.25 -1.01
N ILE A 165 7.92 -9.25 -1.36
CA ILE A 165 8.23 -8.30 -2.43
C ILE A 165 9.45 -7.46 -2.06
N MET A 166 9.54 -6.95 -0.84
CA MET A 166 10.68 -6.13 -0.42
C MET A 166 11.99 -6.93 -0.39
N LEU A 167 11.97 -8.19 0.02
CA LEU A 167 13.12 -9.09 -0.03
C LEU A 167 13.57 -9.34 -1.46
N GLN A 168 12.63 -9.56 -2.39
CA GLN A 168 12.94 -9.68 -3.81
C GLN A 168 13.63 -8.41 -4.34
N ARG A 169 13.07 -7.22 -4.03
CA ARG A 169 13.66 -5.94 -4.42
C ARG A 169 15.06 -5.74 -3.84
N ILE A 170 15.29 -6.12 -2.58
CA ILE A 170 16.62 -6.07 -1.95
C ILE A 170 17.60 -6.98 -2.68
N GLY A 171 17.16 -8.19 -3.07
CA GLY A 171 17.95 -9.10 -3.91
C GLY A 171 18.36 -8.42 -5.23
N ASP A 172 17.39 -7.86 -5.95
CA ASP A 172 17.63 -7.16 -7.21
C ASP A 172 18.60 -5.98 -7.04
N TYR A 173 18.52 -5.22 -5.95
CA TYR A 173 19.41 -4.09 -5.66
C TYR A 173 20.79 -4.49 -5.15
N LYS A 174 20.97 -5.69 -4.59
CA LYS A 174 22.31 -6.23 -4.31
C LYS A 174 23.04 -6.52 -5.61
N ASP A 175 22.33 -7.05 -6.60
CA ASP A 175 22.88 -7.36 -7.92
C ASP A 175 23.02 -6.09 -8.79
N ASN A 176 22.09 -5.15 -8.68
CA ASN A 176 22.01 -3.92 -9.45
C ASN A 176 21.78 -2.70 -8.53
N PRO A 177 22.82 -2.19 -7.85
CA PRO A 177 22.67 -1.09 -6.89
C PRO A 177 22.10 0.17 -7.55
N PRO A 178 21.18 0.88 -6.89
CA PRO A 178 20.54 2.07 -7.46
C PRO A 178 21.44 3.32 -7.50
N GLY A 179 22.68 3.22 -6.99
CA GLY A 179 23.65 4.31 -6.96
C GLY A 179 23.53 5.20 -5.71
N GLU A 180 24.53 6.07 -5.48
CA GLU A 180 24.57 6.95 -4.29
C GLU A 180 23.49 8.05 -4.31
N ASP A 181 23.05 8.47 -5.50
CA ASP A 181 22.03 9.51 -5.70
C ASP A 181 20.59 8.96 -5.65
N TRP A 182 20.39 7.74 -5.16
CA TRP A 182 19.06 7.15 -5.07
C TRP A 182 18.23 7.89 -4.01
N ASP A 183 17.07 8.40 -4.44
CA ASP A 183 16.12 9.14 -3.61
C ASP A 183 15.23 8.23 -2.74
N GLY A 184 15.54 6.94 -2.66
CA GLY A 184 14.76 5.97 -1.89
C GLY A 184 13.42 5.60 -2.52
N VAL A 185 13.15 6.06 -3.75
CA VAL A 185 11.88 5.84 -4.45
C VAL A 185 12.00 4.65 -5.38
N TYR A 186 11.10 3.68 -5.21
CA TYR A 186 10.98 2.58 -6.15
C TYR A 186 10.41 3.07 -7.48
N ARG A 187 11.10 2.75 -8.57
CA ARG A 187 10.65 3.02 -9.94
C ARG A 187 10.52 1.68 -10.66
N ALA A 188 9.30 1.21 -10.83
CA ALA A 188 9.02 -0.01 -11.58
C ALA A 188 9.61 0.10 -13.00
N THR A 189 10.45 -0.85 -13.40
CA THR A 189 11.12 -0.88 -14.71
C THR A 189 10.23 -1.49 -15.80
N THR A 190 9.12 -2.12 -15.43
CA THR A 190 8.14 -2.74 -16.34
C THR A 190 6.78 -2.04 -16.26
N LYS A 191 6.17 -1.86 -17.43
CA LYS A 191 4.82 -1.33 -17.64
C LYS A 191 3.74 -2.33 -17.26
#